data_AF-U9VS43-F1
#
_entry.id   AF-U9VS43-F1
#
_cell.length_a   1.000
_cell.length_b   1.000
_cell.length_c   1.000
_cell.angle_alpha   90.00
_cell.angle_beta   90.00
_cell.angle_gamma   90.00
#
_symmetry.space_group_name_H-M   'P 1'
#
loop_
_entity.id
_entity.type
_entity.pdbx_description
1 polymer ?
#
loop_
_entity_poly.entity_id
_entity_poly.type
_entity_poly.pdbx_seq_one_letter_code
_entity_poly.pdbx_strand_id
1 'polypeptide(L)'
;MNNRLRFATLGIVATSMFFSLGSCGRSESANDNQAGERSAIAAQPSASETGLGKDTSSATTFSTEGNLVTKTNELPDPQVSKDVSSKRVHTAQPLNQAELALIESELGFDEEIFEAHSFAITLSDMGDVAFVTSRVYREGAPDRLALRFRDVDGSYVPLVPNPDTPDWTLWDVDAVAFEDVNSDGAGPDIIVIAEYMTGIGPTGAQPFPVATVFFNDGDDYFATDSYIDELLSTRGVETIADVQATFEEVF
;
A
#
# COMPACT_ATOMS: atom_id res chain seq x y z
N MET A 1 21.21 -4.49 32.26
CA MET A 1 22.43 -3.85 31.74
C MET A 1 21.96 -2.70 30.85
N ASN A 2 22.20 -1.47 31.28
CA ASN A 2 21.72 -0.26 30.61
C ASN A 2 22.70 0.13 29.50
N ASN A 3 22.21 0.31 28.28
CA ASN A 3 22.94 1.07 27.26
C ASN A 3 21.99 2.10 26.64
N ARG A 4 22.15 3.35 27.06
CA ARG A 4 21.60 4.53 26.40
C ARG A 4 22.66 5.05 25.45
N LEU A 5 22.44 4.93 24.13
CA LEU A 5 23.23 5.65 23.15
C LEU A 5 22.72 7.11 23.09
N ARG A 6 23.64 8.06 23.24
CA ARG A 6 23.41 9.49 23.04
C ARG A 6 23.71 9.80 21.56
N PHE A 7 22.74 10.33 20.83
CA PHE A 7 23.00 10.93 19.53
C PHE A 7 23.59 12.32 19.69
N ALA A 8 24.71 12.54 18.99
CA ALA A 8 25.43 13.81 18.94
C ALA A 8 24.76 14.75 17.93
N THR A 9 24.42 15.95 18.38
CA THR A 9 23.94 17.05 17.56
C THR A 9 25.07 17.54 16.64
N LEU A 10 24.92 17.36 15.33
CA LEU A 10 25.79 17.99 14.33
C LEU A 10 25.02 19.15 13.70
N GLY A 11 25.37 20.37 14.10
CA GLY A 11 24.83 21.59 13.52
C GLY A 11 25.42 21.82 12.13
N ILE A 12 24.55 21.87 11.11
CA ILE A 12 24.91 22.30 9.76
C ILE A 12 24.43 23.74 9.59
N VAL A 13 25.39 24.66 9.42
CA VAL A 13 25.16 26.06 9.08
C VAL A 13 24.91 26.13 7.57
N ALA A 14 23.68 26.43 7.15
CA ALA A 14 23.34 26.67 5.76
C ALA A 14 23.91 28.04 5.31
N THR A 15 24.86 28.01 4.38
CA THR A 15 25.34 29.21 3.68
C THR A 15 24.52 29.41 2.42
N SER A 16 23.75 30.49 2.36
CA SER A 16 22.97 30.90 1.19
C SER A 16 23.91 31.43 0.10
N MET A 17 24.00 30.73 -1.04
CA MET A 17 24.54 31.30 -2.27
C MET A 17 23.38 31.72 -3.18
N PHE A 18 23.31 33.03 -3.42
CA PHE A 18 22.49 33.63 -4.47
C PHE A 18 23.10 33.32 -5.84
N PHE A 19 22.38 32.60 -6.70
CA PHE A 19 22.64 32.59 -8.13
C PHE A 19 21.53 33.33 -8.86
N SER A 20 21.92 34.47 -9.43
CA SER A 20 21.14 35.25 -10.39
C SER A 20 21.44 34.73 -11.79
N LEU A 21 20.42 34.37 -12.57
CA LEU A 21 20.54 34.24 -14.02
C LEU A 21 19.39 34.98 -14.68
N GLY A 22 19.80 35.94 -15.52
CA GLY A 22 18.94 36.77 -16.33
C GLY A 22 18.37 36.05 -17.56
N SER A 23 17.25 36.61 -18.00
CA SER A 23 16.52 36.34 -19.24
C SER A 23 17.33 36.62 -20.51
N CYS A 24 17.08 35.87 -21.61
CA CYS A 24 16.53 36.38 -22.87
C CYS A 24 16.62 35.35 -24.04
N GLY A 25 15.53 35.20 -24.82
CA GLY A 25 15.63 35.23 -26.30
C GLY A 25 15.37 33.98 -27.17
N ARG A 26 14.08 33.73 -27.52
CA ARG A 26 13.46 33.72 -28.87
C ARG A 26 14.11 33.01 -30.09
N SER A 27 13.36 32.05 -30.68
CA SER A 27 12.94 31.89 -32.12
C SER A 27 12.68 30.40 -32.45
N GLU A 28 12.02 29.93 -33.54
CA GLU A 28 10.74 30.16 -34.24
C GLU A 28 10.76 29.24 -35.49
N SER A 29 9.74 28.37 -35.70
CA SER A 29 9.34 27.66 -36.96
C SER A 29 10.28 26.55 -37.53
N ALA A 30 9.90 25.52 -38.31
CA ALA A 30 8.68 25.01 -38.98
C ALA A 30 8.91 23.49 -39.29
N ASN A 31 7.95 22.59 -39.08
CA ASN A 31 7.03 21.96 -40.06
C ASN A 31 7.66 21.13 -41.19
N ASP A 32 7.38 19.80 -41.28
CA ASP A 32 6.74 19.19 -42.46
C ASP A 32 6.20 17.76 -42.24
N ASN A 33 5.11 17.46 -42.94
CA ASN A 33 4.30 16.22 -42.94
C ASN A 33 4.64 15.29 -44.13
N GLN A 34 4.43 13.97 -43.98
CA GLN A 34 3.77 13.05 -44.94
C GLN A 34 3.88 11.60 -44.43
N ALA A 35 2.80 10.86 -44.13
CA ALA A 35 1.74 10.26 -44.97
C ALA A 35 2.08 8.86 -45.54
N GLY A 36 1.13 7.91 -45.38
CA GLY A 36 1.10 6.58 -46.02
C GLY A 36 0.57 5.48 -45.07
N GLU A 37 -0.75 5.36 -44.86
CA GLU A 37 -1.73 4.55 -45.61
C GLU A 37 -1.91 3.08 -45.15
N ARG A 38 -3.12 2.81 -44.61
CA ARG A 38 -4.06 1.69 -44.85
C ARG A 38 -3.57 0.22 -44.76
N SER A 39 -4.22 -0.59 -43.90
CA SER A 39 -5.28 -1.53 -44.34
C SER A 39 -5.91 -2.31 -43.17
N ALA A 40 -7.23 -2.48 -43.21
CA ALA A 40 -8.02 -3.34 -42.32
C ALA A 40 -8.00 -4.81 -42.79
N ILE A 41 -8.38 -5.75 -41.92
CA ILE A 41 -9.36 -6.84 -42.17
C ILE A 41 -9.50 -7.73 -40.92
N ALA A 42 -10.75 -8.04 -40.58
CA ALA A 42 -11.23 -8.91 -39.52
C ALA A 42 -11.08 -10.42 -39.81
N ALA A 43 -11.04 -11.26 -38.76
CA ALA A 43 -11.84 -12.49 -38.63
C ALA A 43 -11.41 -13.35 -37.40
N GLN A 44 -12.32 -13.54 -36.45
CA GLN A 44 -12.55 -14.82 -35.77
C GLN A 44 -13.76 -15.51 -36.45
N PRO A 45 -14.16 -16.78 -36.17
CA PRO A 45 -13.57 -17.82 -35.31
C PRO A 45 -13.43 -19.20 -36.02
N SER A 46 -12.80 -20.18 -35.35
CA SER A 46 -12.91 -21.60 -35.71
C SER A 46 -13.21 -22.43 -34.47
N ALA A 47 -14.33 -23.13 -34.50
CA ALA A 47 -14.74 -24.14 -33.54
C ALA A 47 -14.46 -25.55 -34.09
N SER A 48 -14.14 -26.48 -33.19
CA SER A 48 -14.35 -27.94 -33.30
C SER A 48 -14.25 -28.49 -31.87
N GLU A 49 -15.35 -28.90 -31.22
CA GLU A 49 -15.87 -30.29 -31.18
C GLU A 49 -14.78 -31.30 -30.74
N THR A 50 -14.90 -32.16 -29.71
CA THR A 50 -16.00 -32.94 -29.13
C THR A 50 -15.53 -33.57 -27.80
N GLY A 51 -16.42 -33.92 -26.86
CA GLY A 51 -16.06 -34.82 -25.75
C GLY A 51 -17.12 -35.02 -24.66
N LEU A 52 -18.01 -35.99 -24.88
CA LEU A 52 -19.15 -36.40 -24.04
C LEU A 52 -18.70 -37.29 -22.86
N GLY A 53 -19.36 -37.20 -21.69
CA GLY A 53 -19.24 -38.21 -20.62
C GLY A 53 -19.99 -37.89 -19.32
N LYS A 54 -21.25 -38.33 -19.23
CA LYS A 54 -22.04 -38.48 -17.99
C LYS A 54 -21.80 -39.88 -17.38
N ASP A 55 -21.95 -40.00 -16.06
CA ASP A 55 -22.59 -41.08 -15.27
C ASP A 55 -22.04 -41.02 -13.81
N THR A 56 -22.77 -40.56 -12.77
CA THR A 56 -23.83 -41.17 -11.93
C THR A 56 -23.46 -42.40 -11.06
N SER A 57 -23.77 -42.25 -9.76
CA SER A 57 -24.09 -43.28 -8.73
C SER A 57 -22.88 -43.96 -8.05
N SER A 58 -22.83 -44.27 -6.73
CA SER A 58 -23.87 -44.64 -5.76
C SER A 58 -23.39 -44.47 -4.30
N ALA A 59 -24.36 -44.38 -3.38
CA ALA A 59 -24.26 -44.42 -1.91
C ALA A 59 -24.01 -45.83 -1.32
N THR A 60 -23.66 -45.91 -0.02
CA THR A 60 -24.07 -46.88 1.06
C THR A 60 -23.20 -46.59 2.32
N THR A 61 -23.66 -45.92 3.40
CA THR A 61 -24.42 -46.35 4.62
C THR A 61 -23.78 -47.46 5.47
N PHE A 62 -23.56 -47.24 6.80
CA PHE A 62 -24.09 -48.04 7.94
C PHE A 62 -23.58 -47.57 9.34
N SER A 63 -24.55 -47.21 10.21
CA SER A 63 -24.77 -47.46 11.67
C SER A 63 -23.66 -47.36 12.75
N THR A 64 -23.93 -47.20 14.06
CA THR A 64 -25.02 -46.76 14.98
C THR A 64 -24.52 -47.09 16.41
N GLU A 65 -24.92 -46.31 17.44
CA GLU A 65 -24.88 -46.58 18.90
C GLU A 65 -23.49 -46.66 19.58
N GLY A 66 -23.20 -46.11 20.76
CA GLY A 66 -23.97 -45.50 21.84
C GLY A 66 -23.29 -45.88 23.17
N ASN A 67 -22.96 -44.94 24.06
CA ASN A 67 -22.99 -45.22 25.50
C ASN A 67 -22.94 -43.95 26.38
N LEU A 68 -23.87 -43.91 27.33
CA LEU A 68 -23.94 -43.03 28.49
C LEU A 68 -23.04 -43.62 29.59
N VAL A 69 -22.43 -42.79 30.48
CA VAL A 69 -22.41 -42.99 31.95
C VAL A 69 -21.48 -42.00 32.68
N THR A 70 -22.11 -41.29 33.63
CA THR A 70 -21.67 -40.67 34.90
C THR A 70 -20.74 -39.46 34.99
N LYS A 71 -21.31 -38.43 35.64
CA LYS A 71 -20.68 -37.31 36.33
C LYS A 71 -19.78 -37.77 37.49
N THR A 72 -18.63 -37.11 37.62
CA THR A 72 -17.98 -36.84 38.92
C THR A 72 -17.55 -35.37 38.92
N ASN A 73 -18.05 -34.61 39.90
CA ASN A 73 -17.59 -33.24 40.18
C ASN A 73 -16.19 -33.32 40.80
N GLU A 74 -15.17 -32.85 40.09
CA GLU A 74 -13.91 -32.40 40.68
C GLU A 74 -13.74 -30.92 40.37
N LEU A 75 -13.43 -30.12 41.39
CA LEU A 75 -13.11 -28.70 41.23
C LEU A 75 -11.85 -28.56 40.36
N PRO A 76 -11.85 -27.75 39.29
CA PRO A 76 -10.62 -27.47 38.58
C PRO A 76 -9.76 -26.49 39.39
N ASP A 77 -8.58 -26.98 39.75
CA ASP A 77 -7.36 -26.23 40.09
C ASP A 77 -7.19 -25.02 39.12
N PRO A 78 -6.81 -23.82 39.59
CA PRO A 78 -6.56 -22.68 38.70
C PRO A 78 -5.26 -22.91 37.91
N GLN A 79 -5.39 -23.71 36.86
CA GLN A 79 -4.38 -23.83 35.81
C GLN A 79 -4.32 -22.49 35.08
N VAL A 80 -3.27 -21.75 35.43
CA VAL A 80 -2.73 -20.60 34.70
C VAL A 80 -2.60 -21.02 33.23
N SER A 81 -3.51 -20.58 32.37
CA SER A 81 -3.37 -20.77 30.92
C SER A 81 -2.26 -19.84 30.41
N LYS A 82 -1.04 -20.37 30.32
CA LYS A 82 0.08 -19.76 29.58
C LYS A 82 0.08 -20.13 28.10
N ASP A 83 -1.09 -20.38 27.53
CA ASP A 83 -1.20 -20.84 26.15
C ASP A 83 -2.32 -20.11 25.41
N VAL A 84 -2.19 -18.79 25.38
CA VAL A 84 -2.64 -18.00 24.24
C VAL A 84 -1.42 -17.20 23.83
N SER A 85 -0.45 -17.90 23.22
CA SER A 85 0.46 -17.25 22.28
C SER A 85 -0.44 -16.79 21.14
N SER A 86 -0.99 -15.59 21.29
CA SER A 86 -1.83 -14.93 20.30
C SER A 86 -1.07 -14.97 18.99
N LYS A 87 -1.59 -15.74 18.03
CA LYS A 87 -1.31 -15.52 16.62
C LYS A 87 -1.45 -14.01 16.40
N ARG A 88 -0.34 -13.31 16.15
CA ARG A 88 -0.29 -11.85 16.07
C ARG A 88 -1.20 -11.45 14.91
N VAL A 89 -2.40 -10.99 15.23
CA VAL A 89 -3.36 -10.62 14.20
C VAL A 89 -2.98 -9.21 13.77
N HIS A 90 -2.21 -9.10 12.69
CA HIS A 90 -1.89 -7.85 12.02
C HIS A 90 -3.10 -7.32 11.23
N THR A 91 -4.26 -7.18 11.88
CA THR A 91 -5.44 -6.64 11.21
C THR A 91 -5.50 -5.14 11.42
N ALA A 92 -5.30 -4.40 10.33
CA ALA A 92 -5.62 -2.98 10.27
C ALA A 92 -7.10 -2.76 10.61
N GLN A 93 -7.39 -1.75 11.41
CA GLN A 93 -8.73 -1.31 11.80
C GLN A 93 -8.88 0.17 11.46
N PRO A 94 -10.07 0.65 11.06
CA PRO A 94 -10.29 2.09 10.88
C PRO A 94 -9.99 2.86 12.17
N LEU A 95 -9.37 4.04 12.03
CA LEU A 95 -9.17 4.95 13.16
C LEU A 95 -10.51 5.44 13.70
N ASN A 96 -10.60 5.60 15.01
CA ASN A 96 -11.78 6.19 15.63
C ASN A 96 -11.75 7.73 15.58
N GLN A 97 -12.90 8.37 15.81
CA GLN A 97 -13.01 9.84 15.72
C GLN A 97 -12.06 10.61 16.65
N ALA A 98 -11.76 10.06 17.83
CA ALA A 98 -10.86 10.72 18.77
C ALA A 98 -9.40 10.63 18.32
N GLU A 99 -9.00 9.51 17.71
CA GLU A 99 -7.69 9.34 17.09
C GLU A 99 -7.54 10.28 15.90
N LEU A 100 -8.53 10.31 15.00
CA LEU A 100 -8.53 11.21 13.84
C LEU A 100 -8.41 12.68 14.27
N ALA A 101 -9.25 13.13 15.21
CA ALA A 101 -9.22 14.52 15.69
C ALA A 101 -7.89 14.88 16.38
N LEU A 102 -7.24 13.91 17.04
CA LEU A 102 -5.92 14.12 17.62
C LEU A 102 -4.86 14.29 16.52
N ILE A 103 -4.86 13.40 15.52
CA ILE A 103 -3.94 13.46 14.38
C ILE A 103 -4.12 14.78 13.63
N GLU A 104 -5.35 15.17 13.30
CA GLU A 104 -5.66 16.45 12.65
C GLU A 104 -5.12 17.65 13.42
N SER A 105 -5.14 17.61 14.76
CA SER A 105 -4.62 18.69 15.60
C SER A 105 -3.09 18.78 15.64
N GLU A 106 -2.41 17.69 15.27
CA GLU A 106 -0.94 17.60 15.23
C GLU A 106 -0.38 17.91 13.85
N LEU A 107 -1.17 17.66 12.80
CA LEU A 107 -0.80 17.96 11.42
C LEU A 107 -0.86 19.46 11.12
N GLY A 108 -0.16 19.87 10.07
CA GLY A 108 -0.16 21.25 9.59
C GLY A 108 -1.49 21.64 8.94
N PHE A 109 -1.75 22.94 8.83
CA PHE A 109 -2.93 23.46 8.10
C PHE A 109 -2.91 23.17 6.59
N ASP A 110 -1.75 22.76 6.08
CA ASP A 110 -1.48 22.38 4.71
C ASP A 110 -1.57 20.87 4.49
N GLU A 111 -2.23 20.14 5.39
CA GLU A 111 -2.38 18.69 5.29
C GLU A 111 -3.83 18.24 5.54
N GLU A 112 -4.30 17.27 4.77
CA GLU A 112 -5.64 16.68 4.86
C GLU A 112 -5.53 15.15 4.95
N ILE A 113 -6.24 14.53 5.89
CA ILE A 113 -6.19 13.08 6.10
C ILE A 113 -7.20 12.38 5.20
N PHE A 114 -6.78 11.27 4.57
CA PHE A 114 -7.68 10.30 3.97
C PHE A 114 -8.18 9.34 5.06
N GLU A 115 -9.27 9.70 5.74
CA GLU A 115 -9.81 8.94 6.87
C GLU A 115 -10.09 7.46 6.52
N ALA A 116 -10.64 7.20 5.33
CA ALA A 116 -10.97 5.86 4.85
C ALA A 116 -9.72 4.99 4.57
N HIS A 117 -8.56 5.62 4.45
CA HIS A 117 -7.27 4.98 4.14
C HIS A 117 -6.25 5.17 5.28
N SER A 118 -6.73 5.47 6.49
CA SER A 118 -5.92 5.58 7.70
C SER A 118 -6.40 4.57 8.74
N PHE A 119 -5.46 3.86 9.37
CA PHE A 119 -5.75 2.65 10.14
C PHE A 119 -4.96 2.58 11.43
N ALA A 120 -5.58 2.06 12.50
CA ALA A 120 -4.87 1.50 13.64
C ALA A 120 -4.35 0.10 13.26
N ILE A 121 -3.07 -0.17 13.50
CA ILE A 121 -2.45 -1.47 13.22
C ILE A 121 -1.40 -1.81 14.29
N THR A 122 -1.30 -3.09 14.63
CA THR A 122 -0.24 -3.61 15.48
C THR A 122 0.85 -4.25 14.63
N LEU A 123 2.07 -3.74 14.69
CA LEU A 123 3.23 -4.23 13.94
C LEU A 123 4.30 -4.87 14.85
N SER A 124 5.15 -5.73 14.25
CA SER A 124 6.37 -6.37 14.78
C SER A 124 6.95 -5.74 16.05
N ASP A 125 7.73 -4.73 15.74
CA ASP A 125 8.63 -3.99 16.59
C ASP A 125 8.08 -2.60 16.91
N MET A 126 7.23 -2.03 16.05
CA MET A 126 6.59 -0.73 16.31
C MET A 126 5.43 -0.83 17.32
N GLY A 127 4.82 -2.01 17.48
CA GLY A 127 3.67 -2.18 18.36
C GLY A 127 2.40 -1.53 17.80
N ASP A 128 1.56 -0.97 18.68
CA ASP A 128 0.29 -0.35 18.30
C ASP A 128 0.53 1.06 17.75
N VAL A 129 0.33 1.24 16.44
CA VAL A 129 0.56 2.50 15.73
C VAL A 129 -0.64 2.87 14.85
N ALA A 130 -0.75 4.14 14.51
CA ALA A 130 -1.69 4.61 13.49
C ALA A 130 -0.95 4.81 12.16
N PHE A 131 -1.34 4.08 11.12
CA PHE A 131 -0.98 4.39 9.75
C PHE A 131 -1.84 5.55 9.26
N VAL A 132 -1.21 6.66 8.92
CA VAL A 132 -1.84 7.90 8.48
C VAL A 132 -1.52 8.12 7.02
N THR A 133 -2.58 8.18 6.22
CA THR A 133 -2.53 8.56 4.81
C THR A 133 -3.07 9.96 4.68
N SER A 134 -2.30 10.87 4.09
CA SER A 134 -2.69 12.27 3.97
C SER A 134 -2.21 12.90 2.67
N ARG A 135 -2.90 13.97 2.26
CA ARG A 135 -2.49 14.89 1.20
C ARG A 135 -1.79 16.09 1.81
N VAL A 136 -0.59 16.38 1.33
CA VAL A 136 0.15 17.59 1.66
C VAL A 136 0.01 18.59 0.52
N TYR A 137 -0.56 19.74 0.83
CA TYR A 137 -0.71 20.89 -0.06
C TYR A 137 0.54 21.75 -0.01
N ARG A 138 1.08 22.14 -1.16
CA ARG A 138 2.14 23.16 -1.23
C ARG A 138 1.85 24.17 -2.31
N GLU A 139 1.86 25.44 -1.93
CA GLU A 139 1.66 26.53 -2.88
C GLU A 139 2.68 26.45 -4.03
N GLY A 140 2.17 26.38 -5.27
CA GLY A 140 3.00 26.32 -6.48
C GLY A 140 3.70 24.98 -6.72
N ALA A 141 3.35 23.92 -6.00
CA ALA A 141 3.88 22.57 -6.21
C ALA A 141 2.73 21.54 -6.33
N PRO A 142 2.99 20.35 -6.90
CA PRO A 142 2.00 19.27 -6.92
C PRO A 142 1.61 18.85 -5.51
N ASP A 143 0.33 18.52 -5.31
CA ASP A 143 -0.15 17.90 -4.08
C ASP A 143 0.52 16.54 -3.91
N ARG A 144 1.00 16.24 -2.69
CA ARG A 144 1.77 15.03 -2.42
C ARG A 144 1.04 14.08 -1.50
N LEU A 145 1.17 12.80 -1.78
CA LEU A 145 0.83 11.74 -0.85
C LEU A 145 1.87 11.68 0.27
N ALA A 146 1.41 11.70 1.51
CA ALA A 146 2.21 11.42 2.67
C ALA A 146 1.67 10.18 3.37
N LEU A 147 2.57 9.23 3.63
CA LEU A 147 2.31 7.98 4.33
C LEU A 147 3.20 7.96 5.55
N ARG A 148 2.62 7.84 6.75
CA ARG A 148 3.38 7.87 8.00
C ARG A 148 2.78 6.94 9.03
N PHE A 149 3.61 6.33 9.85
CA PHE A 149 3.19 5.76 11.12
C PHE A 149 3.26 6.81 12.21
N ARG A 150 2.20 6.94 12.99
CA ARG A 150 2.16 7.71 14.22
C ARG A 150 2.23 6.77 15.42
N ASP A 151 3.25 6.95 16.25
CA ASP A 151 3.44 6.21 17.49
C ASP A 151 2.57 6.78 18.63
N VAL A 152 2.41 6.04 19.72
CA VAL A 152 1.65 6.41 20.91
C VAL A 152 2.21 7.67 21.60
N ASP A 153 3.48 7.98 21.38
CA ASP A 153 4.14 9.18 21.90
C ASP A 153 3.92 10.43 21.02
N GLY A 154 3.21 10.28 19.89
CA GLY A 154 2.93 11.33 18.92
C GLY A 154 4.06 11.58 17.91
N SER A 155 5.11 10.77 17.90
CA SER A 155 6.13 10.82 16.85
C SER A 155 5.62 10.21 15.54
N TYR A 156 6.12 10.74 14.41
CA TYR A 156 5.78 10.25 13.08
C TYR A 156 7.01 9.65 12.41
N VAL A 157 6.86 8.45 11.86
CA VAL A 157 7.85 7.76 11.02
C VAL A 157 7.33 7.76 9.59
N PRO A 158 7.97 8.48 8.64
CA PRO A 158 7.51 8.54 7.26
C PRO A 158 7.89 7.28 6.49
N LEU A 159 7.00 6.85 5.59
CA LEU A 159 7.34 5.92 4.51
C LEU A 159 7.77 6.75 3.31
N VAL A 160 8.97 6.46 2.81
CA VAL A 160 9.55 7.20 1.70
C VAL A 160 9.39 6.34 0.45
N PRO A 161 8.57 6.76 -0.53
CA PRO A 161 8.45 6.05 -1.79
C PRO A 161 9.75 6.19 -2.59
N ASN A 162 9.83 5.45 -3.69
CA ASN A 162 10.94 5.50 -4.62
C ASN A 162 11.25 6.96 -5.06
N PRO A 163 12.51 7.43 -4.94
CA PRO A 163 12.90 8.80 -5.27
C PRO A 163 12.69 9.17 -6.73
N ASP A 164 12.55 8.19 -7.63
CA ASP A 164 12.33 8.41 -9.06
C ASP A 164 10.84 8.65 -9.41
N THR A 165 9.97 8.84 -8.39
CA THR A 165 8.56 9.17 -8.59
C THR A 165 8.41 10.50 -9.36
N PRO A 166 7.71 10.51 -10.51
CA PRO A 166 7.54 11.73 -11.29
C PRO A 166 6.78 12.84 -10.54
N ASP A 167 6.90 14.08 -11.05
CA ASP A 167 6.26 15.28 -10.52
C ASP A 167 4.75 15.36 -10.83
N TRP A 168 4.02 14.30 -10.53
CA TRP A 168 2.56 14.23 -10.63
C TRP A 168 1.88 14.79 -9.38
N THR A 169 0.67 15.32 -9.56
CA THR A 169 -0.16 15.77 -8.44
C THR A 169 -1.08 14.65 -8.00
N LEU A 170 -1.15 14.42 -6.69
CA LEU A 170 -2.10 13.47 -6.10
C LEU A 170 -3.53 13.92 -6.40
N TRP A 171 -4.34 13.00 -6.91
CA TRP A 171 -5.77 13.21 -7.16
C TRP A 171 -6.66 12.54 -6.11
N ASP A 172 -6.37 11.29 -5.75
CA ASP A 172 -7.06 10.55 -4.68
C ASP A 172 -6.24 9.34 -4.22
N VAL A 173 -6.69 8.66 -3.17
CA VAL A 173 -6.20 7.35 -2.75
C VAL A 173 -7.33 6.34 -2.93
N ASP A 174 -7.09 5.31 -3.74
CA ASP A 174 -8.10 4.29 -4.04
C ASP A 174 -8.10 3.17 -3.00
N ALA A 175 -6.91 2.74 -2.59
CA ALA A 175 -6.76 1.60 -1.71
C ALA A 175 -5.47 1.64 -0.91
N VAL A 176 -5.57 1.12 0.31
CA VAL A 176 -4.43 0.78 1.18
C VAL A 176 -4.72 -0.58 1.78
N ALA A 177 -3.75 -1.49 1.72
CA ALA A 177 -3.87 -2.84 2.30
C ALA A 177 -2.58 -3.23 3.03
N PHE A 178 -2.72 -4.16 3.97
CA PHE A 178 -1.63 -4.68 4.80
C PHE A 178 -1.60 -6.19 4.64
N GLU A 179 -0.70 -6.70 3.81
CA GLU A 179 -0.66 -8.09 3.41
C GLU A 179 0.77 -8.51 3.08
N ASP A 180 1.12 -9.75 3.41
CA ASP A 180 2.41 -10.35 3.04
C ASP A 180 2.34 -10.80 1.57
N VAL A 181 2.74 -9.93 0.63
CA VAL A 181 2.57 -10.18 -0.82
C VAL A 181 3.70 -11.01 -1.40
N ASN A 182 4.88 -10.96 -0.79
CA ASN A 182 6.04 -11.75 -1.21
C ASN A 182 6.13 -13.12 -0.48
N SER A 183 5.22 -13.38 0.47
CA SER A 183 5.16 -14.61 1.27
C SER A 183 6.45 -14.92 2.05
N ASP A 184 7.17 -13.89 2.49
CA ASP A 184 8.43 -14.05 3.23
C ASP A 184 8.21 -14.32 4.73
N GLY A 185 7.00 -14.09 5.24
CA GLY A 185 6.65 -14.26 6.65
C GLY A 185 7.25 -13.22 7.60
N ALA A 186 7.78 -12.11 7.07
CA ALA A 186 8.35 -10.99 7.82
C ALA A 186 7.27 -10.14 8.50
N GLY A 187 6.05 -10.18 8.00
CA GLY A 187 4.94 -9.36 8.45
C GLY A 187 4.12 -8.89 7.26
N PRO A 188 3.11 -8.04 7.47
CA PRO A 188 2.42 -7.44 6.34
C PRO A 188 3.34 -6.44 5.63
N ASP A 189 3.40 -6.54 4.31
CA ASP A 189 3.79 -5.42 3.44
C ASP A 189 2.64 -4.42 3.36
N ILE A 190 2.93 -3.22 2.83
CA ILE A 190 1.92 -2.17 2.66
C ILE A 190 1.73 -1.92 1.18
N ILE A 191 0.52 -2.12 0.71
CA ILE A 191 0.13 -1.86 -0.67
C ILE A 191 -0.64 -0.56 -0.68
N VAL A 192 -0.22 0.39 -1.52
CA VAL A 192 -0.92 1.67 -1.71
C VAL A 192 -1.23 1.85 -3.18
N ILE A 193 -2.48 2.18 -3.49
CA ILE A 193 -2.94 2.56 -4.82
C ILE A 193 -3.48 3.96 -4.71
N ALA A 194 -2.84 4.89 -5.42
CA ALA A 194 -3.22 6.28 -5.45
C ALA A 194 -3.38 6.76 -6.89
N GLU A 195 -4.37 7.61 -7.11
CA GLU A 195 -4.60 8.24 -8.40
C GLU A 195 -3.79 9.52 -8.50
N TYR A 196 -3.14 9.70 -9.64
CA TYR A 196 -2.34 10.88 -9.94
C TYR A 196 -2.80 11.54 -11.22
N MET A 197 -2.49 12.84 -11.34
CA MET A 197 -2.64 13.60 -12.56
C MET A 197 -1.31 14.22 -12.97
N THR A 198 -1.04 14.25 -14.27
CA THR A 198 0.19 14.83 -14.83
C THR A 198 0.24 16.37 -14.76
N GLY A 199 -0.83 17.02 -14.31
CA GLY A 199 -0.90 18.46 -14.04
C GLY A 199 -2.05 19.18 -14.76
N ILE A 200 -2.13 20.50 -14.59
CA ILE A 200 -3.19 21.35 -15.17
C ILE A 200 -2.79 21.77 -16.59
N GLY A 201 -3.41 21.17 -17.60
CA GLY A 201 -3.22 21.49 -19.03
C GLY A 201 -4.24 20.78 -19.92
N PRO A 202 -4.37 21.14 -21.22
CA PRO A 202 -5.37 20.57 -22.12
C PRO A 202 -5.25 19.05 -22.35
N THR A 203 -4.12 18.45 -21.95
CA THR A 203 -3.85 16.99 -21.97
C THR A 203 -3.77 16.36 -20.58
N GLY A 204 -3.96 17.12 -19.50
CA GLY A 204 -3.70 16.69 -18.11
C GLY A 204 -4.92 16.17 -17.35
N ALA A 205 -5.99 15.75 -18.04
CA ALA A 205 -7.33 15.73 -17.46
C ALA A 205 -7.90 14.36 -17.09
N GLN A 206 -7.07 13.32 -16.95
CA GLN A 206 -7.55 12.03 -16.47
C GLN A 206 -6.64 11.49 -15.37
N PRO A 207 -7.18 11.25 -14.16
CA PRO A 207 -6.47 10.51 -13.12
C PRO A 207 -6.08 9.13 -13.62
N PHE A 208 -4.91 8.65 -13.19
CA PHE A 208 -4.44 7.30 -13.44
C PHE A 208 -3.88 6.70 -12.15
N PRO A 209 -4.13 5.41 -11.88
CA PRO A 209 -3.66 4.76 -10.68
C PRO A 209 -2.16 4.48 -10.76
N VAL A 210 -1.50 4.57 -9.61
CA VAL A 210 -0.12 4.15 -9.38
C VAL A 210 -0.13 3.27 -8.15
N ALA A 211 0.27 2.01 -8.32
CA ALA A 211 0.46 1.07 -7.22
C ALA A 211 1.90 1.14 -6.71
N THR A 212 2.07 1.14 -5.40
CA THR A 212 3.36 1.09 -4.72
C THR A 212 3.28 0.08 -3.59
N VAL A 213 4.30 -0.77 -3.47
CA VAL A 213 4.42 -1.76 -2.40
C VAL A 213 5.62 -1.39 -1.53
N PHE A 214 5.37 -1.28 -0.22
CA PHE A 214 6.41 -1.12 0.78
C PHE A 214 6.63 -2.46 1.47
N PHE A 215 7.77 -3.09 1.17
CA PHE A 215 8.16 -4.36 1.72
C PHE A 215 8.65 -4.22 3.15
N ASN A 216 8.16 -5.08 4.04
CA ASN A 216 8.66 -5.20 5.40
C ASN A 216 9.90 -6.11 5.41
N ASP A 217 11.00 -5.68 6.02
CA ASP A 217 12.21 -6.50 6.14
C ASP A 217 12.19 -7.48 7.34
N GLY A 218 11.12 -7.43 8.14
CA GLY A 218 10.90 -8.25 9.33
C GLY A 218 11.10 -7.50 10.64
N ASP A 219 11.72 -6.32 10.59
CA ASP A 219 11.95 -5.43 11.73
C ASP A 219 11.04 -4.18 11.66
N ASP A 220 9.91 -4.28 10.95
CA ASP A 220 9.00 -3.16 10.59
C ASP A 220 9.70 -1.99 9.90
N TYR A 221 10.78 -2.28 9.16
CA TYR A 221 11.39 -1.31 8.27
C TYR A 221 10.86 -1.53 6.85
N PHE A 222 10.30 -0.46 6.29
CA PHE A 222 9.54 -0.50 5.05
C PHE A 222 10.30 0.17 3.90
N ALA A 223 10.47 -0.56 2.79
CA ALA A 223 11.16 -0.04 1.60
C ALA A 223 10.46 -0.45 0.30
N THR A 224 10.51 0.41 -0.71
CA THR A 224 10.04 0.11 -2.06
C THR A 224 11.15 -0.56 -2.88
N ASP A 225 10.77 -1.35 -3.88
CA ASP A 225 11.68 -1.91 -4.88
C ASP A 225 11.38 -1.29 -6.26
N SER A 226 12.38 -0.67 -6.89
CA SER A 226 12.20 0.04 -8.15
C SER A 226 11.84 -0.87 -9.34
N TYR A 227 12.30 -2.12 -9.33
CA TYR A 227 11.92 -3.10 -10.36
C TYR A 227 10.45 -3.49 -10.20
N ILE A 228 9.98 -3.64 -8.96
CA ILE A 228 8.57 -3.93 -8.67
C ILE A 228 7.69 -2.74 -9.04
N ASP A 229 8.07 -1.51 -8.69
CA ASP A 229 7.33 -0.30 -9.07
C ASP A 229 7.19 -0.18 -10.60
N GLU A 230 8.27 -0.41 -11.36
CA GLU A 230 8.25 -0.42 -12.82
C GLU A 230 7.36 -1.53 -13.37
N LEU A 231 7.40 -2.72 -12.76
CA LEU A 231 6.58 -3.86 -13.16
C LEU A 231 5.08 -3.58 -12.97
N LEU A 232 4.69 -3.07 -11.80
CA LEU A 232 3.29 -2.73 -11.48
C LEU A 232 2.77 -1.63 -12.42
N SER A 233 3.59 -0.61 -12.69
CA SER A 233 3.28 0.45 -13.64
C SER A 233 3.12 -0.08 -15.07
N THR A 234 4.06 -0.93 -15.53
CA THR A 234 4.01 -1.53 -16.88
C THR A 234 2.79 -2.42 -17.09
N ARG A 235 2.36 -3.11 -16.05
CA ARG A 235 1.17 -3.96 -16.07
C ARG A 235 -0.14 -3.18 -15.96
N GLY A 236 -0.10 -1.90 -15.59
CA GLY A 236 -1.29 -1.07 -15.39
C GLY A 236 -2.14 -1.58 -14.24
N VAL A 237 -1.52 -1.87 -13.10
CA VAL A 237 -2.19 -2.35 -11.89
C VAL A 237 -3.09 -1.25 -11.32
N GLU A 238 -4.37 -1.57 -11.15
CA GLU A 238 -5.38 -0.63 -10.62
C GLU A 238 -5.98 -1.08 -9.29
N THR A 239 -5.84 -2.36 -8.91
CA THR A 239 -6.45 -2.91 -7.69
C THR A 239 -5.47 -3.72 -6.85
N ILE A 240 -5.80 -3.91 -5.56
CA ILE A 240 -5.02 -4.78 -4.65
C ILE A 240 -4.95 -6.21 -5.19
N ALA A 241 -6.02 -6.69 -5.81
CA ALA A 241 -6.04 -8.02 -6.41
C ALA A 241 -5.08 -8.14 -7.61
N ASP A 242 -4.91 -7.07 -8.40
CA ASP A 242 -3.94 -7.04 -9.50
C ASP A 242 -2.50 -7.02 -8.99
N VAL A 243 -2.25 -6.36 -7.85
CA VAL A 243 -0.97 -6.45 -7.13
C VAL A 243 -0.74 -7.91 -6.74
N GLN A 244 -1.64 -8.53 -5.98
CA GLN A 244 -1.51 -9.93 -5.56
C GLN A 244 -1.24 -10.87 -6.74
N ALA A 245 -2.02 -10.77 -7.81
CA ALA A 245 -1.84 -11.58 -9.01
C ALA A 245 -0.49 -11.36 -9.68
N THR A 246 0.04 -10.13 -9.65
CA THR A 246 1.39 -9.85 -10.15
C THR A 246 2.46 -10.54 -9.33
N PHE A 247 2.30 -10.60 -8.01
CA PHE A 247 3.27 -11.26 -7.13
C PHE A 247 3.22 -12.78 -7.23
N GLU A 248 2.04 -13.39 -7.38
CA GLU A 248 1.89 -14.85 -7.61
C GLU A 248 2.57 -15.33 -8.90
N GLU A 249 2.79 -14.45 -9.88
CA GLU A 249 3.50 -14.79 -11.12
C GLU A 249 5.02 -14.63 -10.99
N VAL A 250 5.48 -13.76 -10.08
CA VAL A 250 6.89 -13.39 -9.94
C VAL A 250 7.60 -14.25 -8.89
N PHE A 251 6.90 -14.62 -7.82
CA PHE A 251 7.41 -15.38 -6.67
C PHE A 251 6.83 -16.79 -6.60
#